data_AF-A0A699UJ71-F1
#
_entry.id   AF-A0A699UJ71-F1
#
_cell.length_a   1.000
_cell.length_b   1.000
_cell.length_c   1.000
_cell.angle_alpha   90.00
_cell.angle_beta   90.00
_cell.angle_gamma   90.00
#
_symmetry.space_group_name_H-M   'P 1'
#
loop_
_entity.id
_entity.type
_entity.pdbx_description
1 polymer ?
#
loop_
_entity_poly.entity_id
_entity_poly.type
_entity_poly.pdbx_seq_one_letter_code
_entity_poly.pdbx_strand_id
1 'polypeptide(L)' 'IRQLARDFNVYVPDLVFFGESYSSKSDRTVGFQAKCVCDGLKKLRVYKFSVYAISYGGFVGYRMAEVYDDMVEKLV' A
#
# COMPACT_ATOMS: atom_id res chain seq x y z
N ILE A 1 8.64 2.33 -13.17
CA ILE A 1 9.51 2.22 -11.97
C ILE A 1 10.85 2.94 -12.15
N ARG A 2 11.71 2.57 -13.12
CA ARG A 2 13.07 3.15 -13.27
C ARG A 2 13.13 4.68 -13.31
N GLN A 3 12.13 5.34 -13.90
CA GLN A 3 12.08 6.80 -13.97
C GLN A 3 11.71 7.43 -12.62
N LEU A 4 10.72 6.86 -11.92
CA LEU A 4 10.33 7.28 -10.56
C LEU A 4 11.45 7.02 -9.54
N ALA A 5 12.18 5.92 -9.68
CA ALA A 5 13.25 5.55 -8.76
C ALA A 5 14.47 6.49 -8.79
N ARG A 6 14.50 7.46 -9.73
CA ARG A 6 15.53 8.52 -9.74
C ARG A 6 15.31 9.55 -8.65
N ASP A 7 14.04 9.81 -8.32
CA ASP A 7 13.63 10.91 -7.44
C ASP A 7 12.95 10.40 -6.15
N PHE A 8 12.50 9.14 -6.14
CA PHE A 8 11.73 8.56 -5.03
C PHE A 8 12.28 7.20 -4.58
N ASN A 9 12.12 6.91 -3.30
CA ASN A 9 12.20 5.54 -2.79
C ASN A 9 10.92 4.79 -3.19
N VAL A 10 11.01 3.94 -4.21
CA VAL A 10 9.85 3.26 -4.78
C VAL A 10 9.64 1.91 -4.11
N TYR A 11 8.49 1.75 -3.45
CA TYR A 11 8.02 0.48 -2.89
C TYR A 11 6.92 -0.10 -3.78
N VAL A 12 7.08 -1.36 -4.21
CA VAL A 12 6.10 -2.07 -5.05
C VAL A 12 5.76 -3.39 -4.37
N PRO A 13 4.88 -3.38 -3.36
CA PRO A 13 4.50 -4.60 -2.65
C PRO A 13 3.53 -5.44 -3.48
N ASP A 14 3.69 -6.76 -3.44
CA ASP A 14 2.58 -7.67 -3.71
C ASP A 14 1.54 -7.50 -2.60
N LEU A 15 0.28 -7.26 -2.98
CA LEU A 15 -0.82 -7.26 -2.03
C LEU A 15 -0.98 -8.65 -1.41
N VAL A 16 -1.54 -8.74 -0.20
CA VAL A 16 -1.73 -10.05 0.43
C VAL A 16 -2.66 -10.91 -0.43
N PHE A 17 -2.30 -12.17 -0.64
CA PHE A 17 -2.92 -13.12 -1.59
C PHE A 17 -2.60 -12.90 -3.07
N PHE A 18 -1.68 -11.99 -3.40
CA PHE A 18 -1.12 -11.80 -4.74
C PHE A 18 0.37 -12.10 -4.74
N GLY A 19 0.89 -12.54 -5.89
CA GLY A 19 2.31 -12.84 -6.08
C GLY A 19 2.83 -13.78 -5.01
N GLU A 20 3.86 -13.35 -4.28
CA GLU A 20 4.48 -14.14 -3.21
C GLU A 20 3.97 -13.79 -1.80
N SER A 21 3.03 -12.84 -1.67
CA SER A 21 2.49 -12.41 -0.39
C SER A 21 1.31 -13.26 0.07
N TYR A 22 1.39 -13.82 1.29
CA TYR A 22 0.36 -14.71 1.84
C TYR A 22 -0.02 -14.36 3.28
N SER A 23 -1.18 -14.86 3.71
CA SER A 23 -1.64 -14.79 5.09
C SER A 23 -2.46 -16.02 5.44
N SER A 24 -2.37 -16.47 6.70
CA SER A 24 -3.26 -17.51 7.25
C SER A 24 -4.66 -16.98 7.57
N LYS A 25 -4.89 -15.67 7.52
CA LYS A 25 -6.21 -15.07 7.77
C LYS A 25 -7.15 -15.28 6.59
N SER A 26 -8.43 -15.48 6.88
CA SER A 26 -9.50 -15.62 5.88
C SER A 26 -10.08 -14.28 5.40
N ASP A 27 -9.67 -13.16 5.99
CA ASP A 27 -10.13 -11.83 5.60
C ASP A 27 -9.67 -11.51 4.16
N ARG A 28 -10.62 -11.12 3.31
CA ARG A 28 -10.40 -10.74 1.89
C ARG A 28 -10.87 -9.31 1.60
N THR A 29 -11.12 -8.52 2.64
CA THR A 29 -11.63 -7.16 2.49
C THR A 29 -10.55 -6.20 2.00
N VAL A 30 -10.98 -5.12 1.33
CA VAL A 30 -10.09 -4.02 0.93
C VAL A 30 -9.43 -3.37 2.15
N GLY A 31 -10.15 -3.29 3.28
CA GLY A 31 -9.59 -2.79 4.54
C GLY A 31 -8.43 -3.63 5.06
N PHE A 32 -8.54 -4.96 4.95
CA PHE A 32 -7.44 -5.85 5.32
C PHE A 32 -6.21 -5.67 4.43
N GLN A 33 -6.40 -5.51 3.12
CA GLN A 33 -5.31 -5.18 2.19
C GLN A 33 -4.60 -3.87 2.58
N ALA A 34 -5.37 -2.80 2.78
CA ALA A 34 -4.86 -1.48 3.14
C ALA A 34 -4.06 -1.54 4.46
N LYS A 35 -4.61 -2.22 5.48
CA LYS A 35 -3.93 -2.43 6.76
C LYS A 35 -2.61 -3.17 6.61
N CYS A 36 -2.59 -4.26 5.84
CA CYS A 36 -1.37 -5.04 5.62
C CYS A 36 -0.27 -4.21 4.98
N VAL A 37 -0.60 -3.37 3.98
CA VAL A 37 0.37 -2.48 3.32
C VAL A 37 0.89 -1.42 4.30
N CYS A 38 0.01 -0.68 4.98
CA CYS A 38 0.39 0.38 5.91
C CYS A 38 1.24 -0.17 7.08
N ASP A 39 0.86 -1.29 7.67
CA ASP A 39 1.63 -1.92 8.75
C ASP A 39 3.00 -2.41 8.25
N GLY A 40 3.07 -2.95 7.03
CA GLY A 40 4.33 -3.33 6.38
C GLY A 40 5.26 -2.13 6.20
N LEU A 41 4.75 -1.02 5.68
CA LEU A 41 5.50 0.22 5.51
C LEU A 41 5.99 0.79 6.86
N LYS A 42 5.15 0.77 7.91
CA LYS A 42 5.56 1.16 9.28
C LYS A 42 6.73 0.31 9.78
N LYS A 43 6.71 -1.01 9.55
CA LYS A 43 7.82 -1.90 9.92
C LYS A 43 9.11 -1.57 9.17
N LEU A 44 9.01 -1.07 7.94
CA LEU A 44 10.12 -0.53 7.15
C LEU A 44 10.50 0.91 7.53
N ARG A 45 9.88 1.48 8.58
CA ARG A 45 10.07 2.85 9.06
C ARG A 45 9.66 3.93 8.06
N VAL A 46 8.72 3.61 7.17
CA VAL A 46 8.09 4.56 6.25
C VAL A 46 6.77 5.04 6.86
N TYR A 47 6.74 6.29 7.31
CA TYR A 47 5.60 6.86 8.04
C TYR A 47 4.79 7.87 7.24
N LYS A 48 5.38 8.46 6.19
CA LYS A 48 4.70 9.31 5.22
C LYS A 48 5.09 8.92 3.81
N PHE A 49 4.12 8.84 2.92
CA PHE A 49 4.35 8.43 1.53
C PHE A 49 3.22 8.89 0.59
N SER A 50 3.52 8.92 -0.70
CA SER A 50 2.52 9.04 -1.76
C SER A 50 2.18 7.67 -2.33
N VAL A 51 0.91 7.48 -2.71
CA VAL A 51 0.39 6.24 -3.30
C VAL A 51 0.05 6.49 -4.75
N TYR A 52 0.49 5.58 -5.63
CA TYR A 52 -0.01 5.47 -6.99
C TYR A 52 -0.74 4.13 -7.11
N ALA A 53 -2.00 4.14 -7.57
CA ALA A 53 -2.82 2.95 -7.55
C ALA A 53 -3.78 2.87 -8.74
N ILE A 54 -3.96 1.67 -9.30
CA ILE A 54 -4.86 1.42 -10.43
C ILE A 54 -5.69 0.17 -10.20
N SER A 55 -6.85 0.10 -10.85
CA SER A 55 -7.75 -1.06 -10.79
C SER A 55 -8.06 -1.44 -9.33
N TYR A 56 -7.95 -2.72 -8.95
CA TYR A 56 -8.14 -3.16 -7.56
C TYR A 56 -7.26 -2.41 -6.56
N GLY A 57 -6.02 -2.11 -6.94
CA GLY A 57 -5.12 -1.30 -6.15
C GLY A 57 -5.70 0.08 -5.83
N GLY A 58 -6.50 0.66 -6.73
CA GLY A 58 -7.18 1.94 -6.52
C GLY A 58 -8.14 1.92 -5.33
N PHE A 59 -8.94 0.86 -5.18
CA PHE A 59 -9.81 0.69 -4.01
C PHE A 59 -8.99 0.55 -2.72
N VAL A 60 -7.88 -0.19 -2.77
CA VAL A 60 -6.97 -0.35 -1.62
C VAL A 60 -6.31 0.98 -1.27
N GLY A 61 -5.79 1.71 -2.26
CA GLY A 61 -5.16 3.03 -2.09
C GLY A 61 -6.13 4.07 -1.54
N TYR A 62 -7.38 4.09 -2.02
CA TYR A 62 -8.42 4.96 -1.45
C TYR A 62 -8.69 4.62 0.02
N ARG A 63 -8.82 3.33 0.35
CA ARG A 63 -9.00 2.88 1.74
C ARG A 63 -7.80 3.23 2.61
N MET A 64 -6.58 3.17 2.07
CA MET A 64 -5.37 3.62 2.77
C MET A 64 -5.46 5.11 3.07
N ALA A 65 -5.82 5.94 2.09
CA ALA A 65 -5.95 7.40 2.28
C ALA A 65 -7.07 7.79 3.24
N GLU A 66 -8.17 7.04 3.27
CA GLU A 66 -9.30 7.27 4.18
C GLU A 66 -8.99 6.93 5.64
N VAL A 67 -8.27 5.81 5.88
CA VAL A 67 -8.05 5.26 7.23
C VAL A 67 -6.69 5.66 7.82
N TYR A 68 -5.71 5.94 6.97
CA TYR A 68 -4.33 6.28 7.32
C TYR A 68 -3.95 7.63 6.70
N ASP A 69 -4.83 8.62 6.88
CA ASP A 69 -4.68 9.99 6.35
C ASP A 69 -3.40 10.69 6.84
N ASP A 70 -2.91 10.33 8.02
CA ASP A 70 -1.66 10.77 8.61
C ASP A 70 -0.41 10.29 7.83
N MET A 71 -0.53 9.15 7.15
CA MET A 71 0.54 8.54 6.37
C MET A 71 0.50 8.89 4.89
N VAL A 72 -0.69 8.99 4.29
CA VAL A 72 -0.85 9.17 2.84
C VAL A 72 -0.85 10.65 2.48
N GLU A 73 0.26 11.14 1.92
CA GLU A 73 0.41 12.55 1.54
C GLU A 73 -0.35 12.89 0.25
N LYS A 74 -0.41 11.95 -0.69
CA LYS A 74 -1.10 12.08 -1.96
C LYS A 74 -1.47 10.70 -2.49
N LEU A 75 -2.67 10.58 -3.06
CA LEU A 75 -3.12 9.42 -3.82
C LEU A 75 -3.29 9.84 -5.28
N VAL A 76 -2.74 9.03 -6.20
CA VAL A 76 -2.82 9.18 -7.66
C VAL A 76 -3.43 7.94 -8.28
#